data_AF-A0AAU5B3H8-F1
#
_entry.id   AF-A0AAU5B3H8-F1
#
_cell.length_a   1.000
_cell.length_b   1.000
_cell.length_c   1.000
_cell.angle_alpha   90.00
_cell.angle_beta   90.00
_cell.angle_gamma   90.00
#
_symmetry.space_group_name_H-M   'P 1'
#
loop_
_entity.id
_entity.type
_entity.pdbx_description
1 polymer ?
#
loop_
_entity_poly.entity_id
_entity_poly.type
_entity_poly.pdbx_seq_one_letter_code
_entity_poly.pdbx_strand_id
1 'polypeptide(L)'
;MNQQDPSDQARFRPITTVEDLREHLQWAIELEHATLPPYLTALYSLDPERNAQAVEVISSVFVEEMIHLALAANLLNAVGGQPRVDTPRILAPHPRTMPHADPSIQLSLLPFGQEALTMFLRLEQPAHPGDPAEGDGYQTIGQFYDAVERGLRRLCSELGEEQVFTGDPARQVAAGPFGHTGGQLSPVTDLESALAALEEIVEQGEGAARVDVWDGDVDMFHAQTKAVSHYYRFQELAEGRRYQPGDTPETGPTGETLTVDPAGVRPMRPNPRLEDHPEGSAIRTAQEAFNVAYGKLLQLLEQAFNGSPAMLGVSVGTMYALKGQAQSLMAMPDGEGTTAGPTFDYVAPEDRP
;
A
#
# COMPACT_ATOMS: atom_id res chain seq x y z
N MET A 1 26.65 17.58 23.30
CA MET A 1 27.36 17.54 22.01
C MET A 1 26.73 16.38 21.24
N ASN A 2 25.63 16.67 20.55
CA ASN A 2 24.87 15.66 19.81
C ASN A 2 25.72 15.22 18.63
N GLN A 3 26.18 13.98 18.67
CA GLN A 3 26.66 13.30 17.46
C GLN A 3 25.40 12.96 16.67
N GLN A 4 25.16 13.73 15.60
CA GLN A 4 24.25 13.32 14.53
C GLN A 4 24.81 12.03 13.92
N ASP A 5 23.95 11.02 13.80
CA ASP A 5 24.25 9.78 13.09
C ASP A 5 24.60 10.11 11.63
N PRO A 6 25.76 9.68 11.08
CA PRO A 6 26.16 9.95 9.70
C PRO A 6 25.22 9.37 8.63
N SER A 7 24.21 8.59 9.02
CA SER A 7 23.25 7.94 8.12
C SER A 7 22.20 8.91 7.51
N ASP A 8 22.08 10.14 8.03
CA ASP A 8 20.99 11.06 7.64
C ASP A 8 21.26 11.94 6.41
N GLN A 9 22.49 11.98 5.89
CA GLN A 9 22.89 12.91 4.81
C GLN A 9 22.93 12.30 3.40
N ALA A 10 22.43 11.08 3.20
CA ALA A 10 22.42 10.43 1.90
C ALA A 10 21.05 9.83 1.58
N ARG A 11 19.96 10.56 1.85
CA ARG A 11 18.63 9.94 1.90
C ARG A 11 18.06 9.57 0.53
N PHE A 12 18.49 10.16 -0.60
CA PHE A 12 18.11 9.67 -1.94
C PHE A 12 19.24 9.94 -2.95
N ARG A 13 19.82 8.87 -3.51
CA ARG A 13 20.89 8.96 -4.52
C ARG A 13 20.29 8.88 -5.92
N PRO A 14 20.79 9.62 -6.92
CA PRO A 14 20.35 9.47 -8.30
C PRO A 14 20.50 8.02 -8.78
N ILE A 15 19.52 7.51 -9.52
CA ILE A 15 19.58 6.19 -10.15
C ILE A 15 20.54 6.26 -11.35
N THR A 16 21.76 5.77 -11.16
CA THR A 16 22.83 5.82 -12.20
C THR A 16 23.32 4.45 -12.63
N THR A 17 23.00 3.42 -11.85
CA THR A 17 23.35 2.02 -12.11
C THR A 17 22.12 1.13 -12.00
N VAL A 18 22.19 -0.09 -12.56
CA VAL A 18 21.14 -1.10 -12.40
C VAL A 18 20.98 -1.49 -10.92
N GLU A 19 22.06 -1.51 -10.14
CA GLU A 19 22.02 -1.72 -8.70
C GLU A 19 21.27 -0.60 -7.97
N ASP A 20 21.48 0.67 -8.30
CA ASP A 20 20.71 1.78 -7.73
C ASP A 20 19.21 1.62 -8.05
N LEU A 21 18.89 1.23 -9.29
CA LEU A 21 17.50 1.00 -9.72
C LEU A 21 16.86 -0.15 -8.93
N ARG A 22 17.57 -1.27 -8.74
CA ARG A 22 17.08 -2.40 -7.95
C ARG A 22 16.84 -2.02 -6.49
N GLU A 23 17.70 -1.19 -5.90
CA GLU A 23 17.51 -0.68 -4.55
C GLU A 23 16.24 0.19 -4.46
N HIS A 24 16.06 1.12 -5.40
CA HIS A 24 14.84 1.94 -5.45
C HIS A 24 13.58 1.10 -5.67
N LEU A 25 13.60 0.11 -6.55
CA LEU A 25 12.45 -0.78 -6.74
C LEU A 25 12.16 -1.65 -5.50
N GLN A 26 13.16 -1.99 -4.70
CA GLN A 26 12.93 -2.60 -3.38
C GLN A 26 12.33 -1.60 -2.38
N TRP A 27 12.70 -0.32 -2.45
CA TRP A 27 12.05 0.74 -1.67
C TRP A 27 10.59 0.95 -2.10
N ALA A 28 10.28 0.79 -3.38
CA ALA A 28 8.90 0.84 -3.89
C ALA A 28 8.04 -0.23 -3.20
N ILE A 29 8.51 -1.47 -3.16
CA ILE A 29 7.86 -2.58 -2.43
C ILE A 29 7.66 -2.24 -0.95
N GLU A 30 8.65 -1.61 -0.30
CA GLU A 30 8.55 -1.17 1.09
C GLU A 30 7.52 -0.05 1.29
N LEU A 31 7.41 0.87 0.33
CA LEU A 31 6.47 1.97 0.31
C LEU A 31 5.04 1.45 0.15
N GLU A 32 4.77 0.67 -0.90
CA GLU A 32 3.43 0.09 -1.17
C GLU A 32 2.95 -0.80 -0.03
N HIS A 33 3.82 -1.63 0.55
CA HIS A 33 3.42 -2.44 1.69
C HIS A 33 3.11 -1.58 2.93
N ALA A 34 3.79 -0.44 3.13
CA ALA A 34 3.64 0.34 4.35
C ALA A 34 2.24 0.96 4.50
N THR A 35 1.49 1.13 3.41
CA THR A 35 0.11 1.64 3.40
C THR A 35 -0.91 0.55 3.80
N LEU A 36 -0.60 -0.74 3.51
CA LEU A 36 -1.54 -1.85 3.68
C LEU A 36 -1.99 -2.07 5.15
N PRO A 37 -1.11 -2.16 6.17
CA PRO A 37 -1.58 -2.39 7.53
C PRO A 37 -2.52 -1.28 8.06
N PRO A 38 -2.20 0.03 7.90
CA PRO A 38 -3.14 1.09 8.24
C PRO A 38 -4.51 0.99 7.54
N TYR A 39 -4.54 0.72 6.23
CA TYR A 39 -5.78 0.59 5.45
C TYR A 39 -6.61 -0.60 5.93
N LEU A 40 -5.97 -1.76 6.13
CA LEU A 40 -6.61 -2.96 6.67
C LEU A 40 -7.15 -2.74 8.09
N THR A 41 -6.42 -2.04 8.95
CA THR A 41 -6.89 -1.74 10.31
C THR A 41 -8.16 -0.90 10.29
N ALA A 42 -8.20 0.17 9.49
CA ALA A 42 -9.40 0.99 9.37
C ALA A 42 -10.55 0.18 8.74
N LEU A 43 -10.29 -0.53 7.64
CA LEU A 43 -11.27 -1.36 6.94
C LEU A 43 -11.93 -2.39 7.88
N TYR A 44 -11.16 -3.13 8.65
CA TYR A 44 -11.69 -4.20 9.51
C TYR A 44 -12.36 -3.69 10.78
N SER A 45 -12.18 -2.42 11.12
CA SER A 45 -12.94 -1.78 12.19
C SER A 45 -14.39 -1.43 11.78
N LEU A 46 -14.69 -1.41 10.48
CA LEU A 46 -16.03 -1.10 9.97
C LEU A 46 -16.96 -2.31 10.05
N ASP A 47 -18.19 -2.09 10.51
CA ASP A 47 -19.33 -2.98 10.33
C ASP A 47 -19.83 -2.88 8.88
N PRO A 48 -19.68 -3.92 8.05
CA PRO A 48 -20.05 -3.87 6.64
C PRO A 48 -21.55 -3.74 6.41
N GLU A 49 -22.41 -4.10 7.37
CA GLU A 49 -23.86 -3.93 7.21
C GLU A 49 -24.29 -2.47 7.40
N ARG A 50 -23.57 -1.73 8.25
CA ARG A 50 -23.86 -0.32 8.55
C ARG A 50 -23.12 0.64 7.63
N ASN A 51 -21.91 0.28 7.22
CA ASN A 51 -20.97 1.16 6.55
C ASN A 51 -20.50 0.58 5.20
N ALA A 52 -21.42 -0.03 4.45
CA ALA A 52 -21.12 -0.70 3.17
C ALA A 52 -20.33 0.20 2.20
N GLN A 53 -20.73 1.47 2.03
CA GLN A 53 -20.06 2.41 1.12
C GLN A 53 -18.61 2.70 1.52
N ALA A 54 -18.33 2.82 2.83
CA ALA A 54 -16.96 3.04 3.32
C ALA A 54 -16.12 1.77 3.20
N VAL A 55 -16.72 0.60 3.45
CA VAL A 55 -16.08 -0.69 3.24
C VAL A 55 -15.72 -0.88 1.76
N GLU A 56 -16.60 -0.53 0.83
CA GLU A 56 -16.33 -0.56 -0.62
C GLU A 56 -15.14 0.32 -0.97
N VAL A 57 -15.15 1.60 -0.58
CA VAL A 57 -14.07 2.54 -0.89
C VAL A 57 -12.71 2.08 -0.38
N ILE A 58 -12.61 1.71 0.90
CA ILE A 58 -11.31 1.33 1.47
C ILE A 58 -10.87 -0.03 0.91
N SER A 59 -11.81 -0.94 0.61
CA SER A 59 -11.48 -2.21 -0.03
C SER A 59 -10.96 -2.03 -1.46
N SER A 60 -11.51 -1.08 -2.24
CA SER A 60 -11.01 -0.83 -3.60
C SER A 60 -9.59 -0.29 -3.58
N VAL A 61 -9.31 0.69 -2.72
CA VAL A 61 -7.94 1.23 -2.53
C VAL A 61 -6.99 0.12 -2.08
N PHE A 62 -7.36 -0.67 -1.06
CA PHE A 62 -6.52 -1.79 -0.60
C PHE A 62 -6.16 -2.79 -1.71
N VAL A 63 -7.11 -3.09 -2.59
CA VAL A 63 -6.88 -4.02 -3.70
C VAL A 63 -5.92 -3.42 -4.74
N GLU A 64 -6.04 -2.12 -5.03
CA GLU A 64 -5.13 -1.40 -5.92
C GLU A 64 -3.72 -1.32 -5.33
N GLU A 65 -3.57 -1.03 -4.04
CA GLU A 65 -2.27 -1.07 -3.35
C GLU A 65 -1.61 -2.47 -3.38
N MET A 66 -2.41 -3.54 -3.34
CA MET A 66 -1.90 -4.91 -3.54
C MET A 66 -1.44 -5.15 -4.99
N ILE A 67 -2.08 -4.51 -5.97
CA ILE A 67 -1.63 -4.51 -7.37
C ILE A 67 -0.33 -3.71 -7.50
N HIS A 68 -0.23 -2.55 -6.86
CA HIS A 68 0.99 -1.72 -6.85
C HIS A 68 2.19 -2.49 -6.28
N LEU A 69 2.00 -3.15 -5.13
CA LEU A 69 3.02 -4.03 -4.54
C LEU A 69 3.49 -5.11 -5.53
N ALA A 70 2.55 -5.72 -6.26
CA ALA A 70 2.86 -6.75 -7.25
C ALA A 70 3.55 -6.18 -8.50
N LEU A 71 3.17 -4.99 -8.97
CA LEU A 71 3.82 -4.28 -10.08
C LEU A 71 5.24 -3.84 -9.72
N ALA A 72 5.46 -3.29 -8.52
CA ALA A 72 6.79 -2.98 -7.99
C ALA A 72 7.68 -4.23 -7.93
N ALA A 73 7.12 -5.38 -7.51
CA ALA A 73 7.81 -6.65 -7.53
C ALA A 73 8.12 -7.15 -8.96
N ASN A 74 7.20 -6.99 -9.92
CA ASN A 74 7.43 -7.29 -11.33
C ASN A 74 8.55 -6.44 -11.93
N LEU A 75 8.55 -5.13 -11.66
CA LEU A 75 9.59 -4.18 -12.07
C LEU A 75 10.95 -4.61 -11.53
N LEU A 76 11.07 -4.90 -10.23
CA LEU A 76 12.32 -5.35 -9.62
C LEU A 76 12.81 -6.66 -10.22
N ASN A 77 11.92 -7.63 -10.44
CA ASN A 77 12.27 -8.88 -11.12
C ASN A 77 12.76 -8.65 -12.55
N ALA A 78 12.08 -7.78 -13.31
CA ALA A 78 12.36 -7.55 -14.72
C ALA A 78 13.79 -7.03 -14.92
N VAL A 79 14.29 -6.22 -14.00
CA VAL A 79 15.67 -5.71 -14.02
C VAL A 79 16.69 -6.67 -13.36
N GLY A 80 16.33 -7.92 -13.15
CA GLY A 80 17.20 -8.98 -12.60
C GLY A 80 17.35 -8.95 -11.06
N GLY A 81 16.51 -8.19 -10.35
CA GLY A 81 16.45 -8.20 -8.90
C GLY A 81 15.62 -9.36 -8.33
N GLN A 82 15.53 -9.40 -7.00
CA GLN A 82 14.71 -10.38 -6.27
C GLN A 82 13.90 -9.63 -5.19
N PRO A 83 12.59 -9.48 -5.36
CA PRO A 83 11.70 -8.89 -4.37
C PRO A 83 11.85 -9.53 -3.00
N ARG A 84 12.02 -8.71 -1.97
CA ARG A 84 11.97 -9.13 -0.58
C ARG A 84 10.77 -8.50 0.10
N VAL A 85 9.88 -9.34 0.63
CA VAL A 85 8.65 -8.93 1.30
C VAL A 85 8.61 -9.49 2.71
N ASP A 86 9.17 -10.68 2.94
CA ASP A 86 9.20 -11.33 4.23
C ASP A 86 10.43 -10.91 5.05
N THR A 87 10.46 -9.65 5.50
CA THR A 87 11.61 -9.10 6.23
C THR A 87 11.22 -8.20 7.40
N PRO A 88 12.06 -8.07 8.44
CA PRO A 88 11.80 -7.17 9.56
C PRO A 88 11.62 -5.69 9.16
N ARG A 89 12.22 -5.29 8.02
CA ARG A 89 12.17 -3.91 7.52
C ARG A 89 10.78 -3.55 6.97
N ILE A 90 10.13 -4.49 6.29
CA ILE A 90 8.76 -4.37 5.78
C ILE A 90 7.79 -4.19 6.96
N LEU A 91 7.97 -4.95 8.04
CA LEU A 91 7.15 -4.91 9.25
C LEU A 91 7.83 -4.24 10.45
N ALA A 92 8.39 -3.05 10.26
CA ALA A 92 8.81 -2.26 11.42
C ALA A 92 7.58 -1.90 12.28
N PRO A 93 7.71 -1.88 13.63
CA PRO A 93 6.58 -1.68 14.54
C PRO A 93 5.85 -0.34 14.35
N HIS A 94 4.54 -0.32 14.60
CA HIS A 94 3.73 0.90 14.57
C HIS A 94 3.62 1.57 15.96
N PRO A 95 3.46 2.92 16.03
CA PRO A 95 3.52 3.83 14.91
C PRO A 95 4.96 4.00 14.38
N ARG A 96 5.10 4.25 13.08
CA ARG A 96 6.40 4.43 12.41
C ARG A 96 6.37 5.56 11.40
N THR A 97 7.53 6.10 11.09
CA THR A 97 7.69 7.05 9.99
C THR A 97 7.52 6.34 8.65
N MET A 98 6.91 7.02 7.68
CA MET A 98 6.77 6.54 6.31
C MET A 98 8.15 6.21 5.72
N PRO A 99 8.38 5.00 5.20
CA PRO A 99 9.65 4.68 4.55
C PRO A 99 9.74 5.37 3.19
N HIS A 100 10.92 5.87 2.84
CA HIS A 100 11.28 6.36 1.50
C HIS A 100 10.39 7.47 0.90
N ALA A 101 9.58 8.14 1.71
CA ALA A 101 8.73 9.28 1.33
C ALA A 101 8.79 10.37 2.42
N ASP A 102 7.80 11.27 2.51
CA ASP A 102 7.80 12.40 3.44
C ASP A 102 7.99 11.91 4.90
N PRO A 103 9.13 12.24 5.54
CA PRO A 103 9.43 11.80 6.90
C PRO A 103 8.55 12.46 7.97
N SER A 104 7.71 13.44 7.59
CA SER A 104 6.73 14.07 8.47
C SER A 104 5.43 13.24 8.59
N ILE A 105 5.28 12.20 7.77
CA ILE A 105 4.14 11.28 7.82
C ILE A 105 4.42 10.16 8.82
N GLN A 106 3.50 9.98 9.77
CA GLN A 106 3.51 8.91 10.76
C GLN A 106 2.40 7.91 10.41
N LEU A 107 2.79 6.67 10.16
CA LEU A 107 1.90 5.54 9.96
C LEU A 107 1.45 5.01 11.32
N SER A 108 0.14 4.99 11.54
CA SER A 108 -0.48 4.46 12.76
C SER A 108 -1.56 3.42 12.41
N LEU A 109 -1.74 2.44 13.29
CA LEU A 109 -2.85 1.50 13.21
C LEU A 109 -4.05 2.12 13.94
N LEU A 110 -5.02 2.63 13.18
CA LEU A 110 -6.18 3.35 13.68
C LEU A 110 -7.48 2.69 13.22
N PRO A 111 -8.53 2.63 14.06
CA PRO A 111 -9.86 2.33 13.53
C PRO A 111 -10.29 3.43 12.55
N PHE A 112 -11.27 3.12 11.71
CA PHE A 112 -11.84 4.09 10.79
C PHE A 112 -12.38 5.31 11.53
N GLY A 113 -12.07 6.50 11.02
CA GLY A 113 -12.49 7.76 11.63
C GLY A 113 -11.66 8.92 11.11
N GLN A 114 -11.87 10.10 11.68
CA GLN A 114 -11.24 11.33 11.21
C GLN A 114 -9.71 11.27 11.22
N GLU A 115 -9.11 10.66 12.26
CA GLU A 115 -7.64 10.54 12.37
C GLU A 115 -7.07 9.62 11.29
N ALA A 116 -7.71 8.47 11.04
CA ALA A 116 -7.32 7.56 9.96
C ALA A 116 -7.47 8.23 8.59
N LEU A 117 -8.61 8.88 8.31
CA LEU A 117 -8.84 9.60 7.04
C LEU A 117 -7.84 10.74 6.83
N THR A 118 -7.49 11.48 7.88
CA THR A 118 -6.48 12.55 7.79
C THR A 118 -5.11 11.97 7.43
N MET A 119 -4.74 10.82 7.99
CA MET A 119 -3.51 10.13 7.63
C MET A 119 -3.56 9.62 6.19
N PHE A 120 -4.66 9.02 5.75
CA PHE A 120 -4.82 8.51 4.38
C PHE A 120 -4.74 9.62 3.34
N LEU A 121 -5.42 10.75 3.56
CA LEU A 121 -5.34 11.93 2.71
C LEU A 121 -3.92 12.50 2.62
N ARG A 122 -3.11 12.38 3.68
CA ARG A 122 -1.70 12.80 3.64
C ARG A 122 -0.81 11.82 2.90
N LEU A 123 -1.12 10.52 2.97
CA LEU A 123 -0.37 9.48 2.25
C LEU A 123 -0.55 9.62 0.75
N GLU A 124 -1.80 9.76 0.30
CA GLU A 124 -2.15 9.84 -1.12
C GLU A 124 -2.09 11.25 -1.69
N GLN A 125 -1.57 12.22 -0.93
CA GLN A 125 -1.57 13.60 -1.37
C GLN A 125 -0.80 13.75 -2.69
N PRO A 126 -1.44 14.26 -3.77
CA PRO A 126 -0.76 14.41 -5.05
C PRO A 126 0.42 15.38 -4.97
N ALA A 127 1.48 15.11 -5.74
CA ALA A 127 2.59 16.05 -5.90
C ALA A 127 2.13 17.40 -6.47
N HIS A 128 2.69 18.53 -5.99
CA HIS A 128 2.40 19.80 -6.65
C HIS A 128 3.04 19.86 -8.04
N PRO A 129 2.36 20.42 -9.05
CA PRO A 129 2.93 20.59 -10.39
C PRO A 129 4.24 21.40 -10.35
N GLY A 130 5.35 20.77 -10.74
CA GLY A 130 6.66 21.40 -10.85
C GLY A 130 7.59 21.19 -9.65
N ASP A 131 7.16 20.45 -8.62
CA ASP A 131 8.07 20.04 -7.56
C ASP A 131 9.18 19.14 -8.13
N PRO A 132 10.46 19.44 -7.83
CA PRO A 132 11.54 18.61 -8.34
C PRO A 132 11.47 17.24 -7.67
N ALA A 133 11.42 16.20 -8.49
CA ALA A 133 11.60 14.82 -8.03
C ALA A 133 13.08 14.51 -7.66
N GLU A 134 13.92 15.55 -7.53
CA GLU A 134 15.33 15.47 -7.15
C GLU A 134 15.63 16.50 -6.05
N GLY A 135 16.01 15.97 -4.88
CA GLY A 135 16.33 16.67 -3.65
C GLY A 135 16.46 15.62 -2.54
N ASP A 136 17.12 15.93 -1.44
CA ASP A 136 17.46 14.97 -0.36
C ASP A 136 16.24 14.36 0.39
N GLY A 137 15.02 14.41 -0.18
CA GLY A 137 13.77 13.84 0.32
C GLY A 137 12.65 13.82 -0.73
N TYR A 138 12.08 12.66 -1.06
CA TYR A 138 10.78 12.61 -1.76
C TYR A 138 9.68 13.11 -0.81
N GLN A 139 8.83 14.01 -1.29
CA GLN A 139 7.71 14.57 -0.53
C GLN A 139 6.39 13.84 -0.83
N THR A 140 6.30 13.17 -1.97
CA THR A 140 5.13 12.36 -2.37
C THR A 140 5.55 11.06 -3.05
N ILE A 141 4.60 10.14 -3.19
CA ILE A 141 4.79 8.84 -3.85
C ILE A 141 5.07 9.04 -5.35
N GLY A 142 4.40 10.00 -5.98
CA GLY A 142 4.60 10.36 -7.38
C GLY A 142 6.00 10.90 -7.66
N GLN A 143 6.62 11.68 -6.75
CA GLN A 143 8.01 12.11 -6.92
C GLN A 143 9.00 10.93 -6.87
N PHE A 144 8.71 9.94 -6.03
CA PHE A 144 9.50 8.72 -5.94
C PHE A 144 9.43 7.94 -7.26
N TYR A 145 8.24 7.72 -7.82
CA TYR A 145 8.09 7.00 -9.08
C TYR A 145 8.59 7.80 -10.30
N ASP A 146 8.47 9.13 -10.29
CA ASP A 146 9.10 10.00 -11.30
C ASP A 146 10.62 9.77 -11.37
N ALA A 147 11.28 9.56 -10.21
CA ALA A 147 12.71 9.27 -10.16
C ALA A 147 13.06 7.87 -10.70
N VAL A 148 12.23 6.86 -10.37
CA VAL A 148 12.36 5.50 -10.92
C VAL A 148 12.20 5.51 -12.45
N GLU A 149 11.20 6.23 -12.97
CA GLU A 149 10.99 6.40 -14.40
C GLU A 149 12.22 7.03 -15.08
N ARG A 150 12.73 8.15 -14.55
CA ARG A 150 13.93 8.81 -15.08
C ARG A 150 15.13 7.87 -15.07
N GLY A 151 15.31 7.09 -13.99
CA GLY A 151 16.35 6.08 -13.85
C GLY A 151 16.27 5.00 -14.92
N LEU A 152 15.08 4.42 -15.14
CA LEU A 152 14.82 3.42 -16.17
C LEU A 152 15.14 3.95 -17.57
N ARG A 153 14.60 5.12 -17.93
CA ARG A 153 14.84 5.76 -19.24
C ARG A 153 16.32 6.04 -19.47
N ARG A 154 17.02 6.56 -18.45
CA ARG A 154 18.46 6.81 -18.51
C ARG A 154 19.23 5.53 -18.78
N LEU A 155 19.03 4.50 -17.95
CA LEU A 155 19.76 3.24 -18.04
C LEU A 155 19.51 2.55 -19.38
N CYS A 156 18.27 2.55 -19.88
CA CYS A 156 17.95 2.01 -21.20
C CYS A 156 18.62 2.79 -22.33
N SER A 157 18.71 4.12 -22.22
CA SER A 157 19.42 4.95 -23.20
C SER A 157 20.94 4.74 -23.18
N GLU A 158 21.54 4.45 -22.02
CA GLU A 158 23.00 4.33 -21.87
C GLU A 158 23.48 2.89 -22.12
N LEU A 159 22.71 1.89 -21.69
CA LEU A 159 23.10 0.47 -21.71
C LEU A 159 22.32 -0.34 -22.77
N GLY A 160 21.15 0.13 -23.19
CA GLY A 160 20.21 -0.65 -24.00
C GLY A 160 19.32 -1.57 -23.14
N GLU A 161 18.08 -1.79 -23.58
CA GLU A 161 17.06 -2.52 -22.83
C GLU A 161 17.48 -3.95 -22.47
N GLU A 162 18.14 -4.68 -23.38
CA GLU A 162 18.62 -6.05 -23.11
C GLU A 162 19.59 -6.15 -21.93
N GLN A 163 20.32 -5.07 -21.62
CA GLN A 163 21.24 -5.02 -20.48
C GLN A 163 20.55 -4.57 -19.18
N VAL A 164 19.41 -3.91 -19.28
CA VAL A 164 18.62 -3.47 -18.12
C VAL A 164 17.64 -4.56 -17.70
N PHE A 165 16.85 -5.07 -18.66
CA PHE A 165 15.81 -6.08 -18.45
C PHE A 165 16.39 -7.49 -18.53
N THR A 166 17.16 -7.85 -17.52
CA THR A 166 17.88 -9.14 -17.42
C THR A 166 17.15 -10.21 -16.60
N GLY A 167 15.95 -9.88 -16.11
CA GLY A 167 15.10 -10.76 -15.32
C GLY A 167 14.61 -12.00 -16.06
N ASP A 168 14.27 -13.04 -15.29
CA ASP A 168 13.61 -14.23 -15.84
C ASP A 168 12.11 -13.94 -16.05
N PRO A 169 11.60 -13.96 -17.29
CA PRO A 169 10.18 -13.71 -17.57
C PRO A 169 9.23 -14.68 -16.86
N ALA A 170 9.70 -15.88 -16.46
CA ALA A 170 8.89 -16.85 -15.72
C ALA A 170 8.56 -16.40 -14.28
N ARG A 171 9.24 -15.37 -13.76
CA ARG A 171 8.96 -14.76 -12.45
C ARG A 171 7.91 -13.66 -12.50
N GLN A 172 7.56 -13.17 -13.69
CA GLN A 172 6.55 -12.15 -13.84
C GLN A 172 5.19 -12.69 -13.41
N VAL A 173 4.50 -11.90 -12.60
CA VAL A 173 3.12 -12.15 -12.23
C VAL A 173 2.23 -11.45 -13.25
N ALA A 174 1.28 -12.20 -13.81
CA ALA A 174 0.21 -11.66 -14.63
C ALA A 174 -1.14 -12.02 -14.00
N ALA A 175 -2.13 -11.14 -14.15
CA ALA A 175 -3.56 -11.39 -13.97
C ALA A 175 -3.91 -12.63 -13.12
N GLY A 176 -3.75 -12.48 -11.80
CA GLY A 176 -4.12 -13.49 -10.82
C GLY A 176 -5.57 -13.30 -10.31
N PRO A 177 -5.83 -13.44 -9.00
CA PRO A 177 -7.16 -13.21 -8.42
C PRO A 177 -7.72 -11.79 -8.65
N PHE A 178 -6.86 -10.85 -9.04
CA PHE A 178 -7.16 -9.44 -9.32
C PHE A 178 -7.66 -9.19 -10.76
N GLY A 179 -7.78 -10.21 -11.61
CA GLY A 179 -8.20 -10.00 -13.01
C GLY A 179 -9.63 -9.46 -13.23
N HIS A 180 -10.42 -9.33 -12.15
CA HIS A 180 -11.77 -8.74 -12.17
C HIS A 180 -11.87 -7.47 -11.29
N THR A 181 -10.75 -7.01 -10.73
CA THR A 181 -10.68 -5.81 -9.91
C THR A 181 -10.18 -4.65 -10.78
N GLY A 182 -10.51 -3.40 -10.43
CA GLY A 182 -10.23 -2.20 -11.23
C GLY A 182 -8.76 -1.80 -11.32
N GLY A 183 -7.91 -2.65 -11.92
CA GLY A 183 -6.50 -2.38 -12.22
C GLY A 183 -5.83 -3.50 -13.04
N GLN A 184 -4.72 -3.21 -13.71
CA GLN A 184 -4.01 -4.09 -14.64
C GLN A 184 -2.68 -4.62 -14.09
N LEU A 185 -2.68 -5.86 -13.59
CA LEU A 185 -1.43 -6.57 -13.24
C LEU A 185 -0.82 -7.25 -14.48
N SER A 186 -0.01 -6.48 -15.22
CA SER A 186 0.67 -6.94 -16.43
C SER A 186 2.15 -7.33 -16.17
N PRO A 187 2.68 -8.33 -16.90
CA PRO A 187 4.11 -8.60 -16.92
C PRO A 187 4.92 -7.39 -17.39
N VAL A 188 6.09 -7.20 -16.77
CA VAL A 188 7.10 -6.22 -17.19
C VAL A 188 8.27 -6.96 -17.84
N THR A 189 8.55 -6.67 -19.10
CA THR A 189 9.59 -7.35 -19.89
C THR A 189 10.52 -6.41 -20.64
N ASP A 190 10.19 -5.13 -20.73
CA ASP A 190 10.89 -4.10 -21.50
C ASP A 190 10.57 -2.71 -20.95
N LEU A 191 11.15 -1.67 -21.55
CA LEU A 191 10.94 -0.30 -21.09
C LEU A 191 9.48 0.13 -21.26
N GLU A 192 8.81 -0.26 -22.35
CA GLU A 192 7.41 0.12 -22.61
C GLU A 192 6.48 -0.42 -21.52
N SER A 193 6.56 -1.72 -21.23
CA SER A 193 5.77 -2.37 -20.16
C SER A 193 6.16 -1.87 -18.76
N ALA A 194 7.43 -1.51 -18.53
CA ALA A 194 7.84 -0.91 -17.26
C ALA A 194 7.23 0.47 -17.04
N LEU A 195 7.18 1.31 -18.08
CA LEU A 195 6.56 2.63 -18.02
C LEU A 195 5.05 2.53 -17.83
N ALA A 196 4.39 1.59 -18.50
CA ALA A 196 2.97 1.33 -18.29
C ALA A 196 2.66 0.89 -16.85
N ALA A 197 3.51 0.05 -16.24
CA ALA A 197 3.36 -0.35 -14.85
C ALA A 197 3.54 0.81 -13.87
N LEU A 198 4.45 1.75 -14.16
CA LEU A 198 4.63 2.95 -13.35
C LEU A 198 3.46 3.93 -13.49
N GLU A 199 2.95 4.09 -14.71
CA GLU A 199 1.78 4.92 -15.01
C GLU A 199 0.56 4.41 -14.24
N GLU A 200 0.29 3.10 -14.27
CA GLU A 200 -0.79 2.47 -13.49
C GLU A 200 -0.71 2.80 -11.99
N ILE A 201 0.46 2.64 -11.37
CA ILE A 201 0.66 2.91 -9.93
C ILE A 201 0.39 4.38 -9.60
N VAL A 202 0.93 5.30 -10.42
CA VAL A 202 0.81 6.74 -10.17
C VAL A 202 -0.61 7.25 -10.45
N GLU A 203 -1.27 6.76 -11.51
CA GLU A 203 -2.63 7.18 -11.86
C GLU A 203 -3.65 6.72 -10.82
N GLN A 204 -3.56 5.48 -10.31
CA GLN A 204 -4.46 4.98 -9.25
C GLN A 204 -4.24 5.71 -7.92
N GLY A 205 -2.98 5.97 -7.53
CA GLY A 205 -2.68 6.71 -6.29
C GLY A 205 -3.06 8.20 -6.37
N GLU A 206 -2.43 8.95 -7.29
CA GLU A 206 -2.48 10.42 -7.32
C GLU A 206 -3.42 11.00 -8.41
N GLY A 207 -3.83 10.21 -9.41
CA GLY A 207 -4.69 10.65 -10.53
C GLY A 207 -3.93 11.08 -11.78
N ALA A 208 -4.60 11.02 -12.94
CA ALA A 208 -3.99 11.30 -14.24
C ALA A 208 -3.55 12.77 -14.41
N ALA A 209 -2.27 12.96 -14.79
CA ALA A 209 -1.66 14.25 -15.12
C ALA A 209 -1.77 15.36 -14.05
N ARG A 210 -2.16 15.04 -12.81
CA ARG A 210 -2.20 15.97 -11.67
C ARG A 210 -3.15 17.17 -11.87
N VAL A 211 -4.14 17.02 -12.77
CA VAL A 211 -5.17 18.02 -13.09
C VAL A 211 -6.59 17.44 -13.09
N ASP A 212 -6.73 16.13 -12.96
CA ASP A 212 -8.02 15.44 -12.95
C ASP A 212 -8.19 14.61 -11.67
N VAL A 213 -9.44 14.35 -11.30
CA VAL A 213 -9.79 13.49 -10.16
C VAL A 213 -9.85 12.01 -10.55
N TRP A 214 -10.01 11.73 -11.84
CA TRP A 214 -10.18 10.37 -12.36
C TRP A 214 -8.84 9.67 -12.55
N ASP A 215 -8.79 8.38 -12.22
CA ASP A 215 -7.60 7.52 -12.38
C ASP A 215 -7.57 6.82 -13.76
N GLY A 216 -8.65 6.92 -14.55
CA GLY A 216 -8.75 6.30 -15.88
C GLY A 216 -9.36 4.90 -15.86
N ASP A 217 -9.47 4.28 -14.68
CA ASP A 217 -10.03 2.96 -14.48
C ASP A 217 -11.55 2.97 -14.30
N VAL A 218 -12.12 1.76 -14.35
CA VAL A 218 -13.53 1.51 -14.06
C VAL A 218 -13.68 1.24 -12.57
N ASP A 219 -14.69 1.85 -11.96
CA ASP A 219 -15.03 1.60 -10.55
C ASP A 219 -15.33 0.11 -10.31
N MET A 220 -14.61 -0.46 -9.35
CA MET A 220 -14.67 -1.88 -8.98
C MET A 220 -16.06 -2.35 -8.55
N PHE A 221 -16.82 -1.48 -7.89
CA PHE A 221 -18.17 -1.78 -7.38
C PHE A 221 -19.26 -1.20 -8.30
N HIS A 222 -18.90 -0.24 -9.14
CA HIS A 222 -19.79 0.42 -10.09
C HIS A 222 -19.23 0.40 -11.52
N ALA A 223 -19.29 -0.76 -12.17
CA ALA A 223 -18.71 -0.98 -13.51
C ALA A 223 -19.18 -0.04 -14.66
N GLN A 224 -20.12 0.87 -14.40
CA GLN A 224 -20.62 1.87 -15.34
C GLN A 224 -19.99 3.26 -15.13
N THR A 225 -19.22 3.46 -14.07
CA THR A 225 -18.57 4.72 -13.72
C THR A 225 -17.06 4.58 -13.74
N LYS A 226 -16.37 5.70 -13.98
CA LYS A 226 -14.92 5.77 -13.79
C LYS A 226 -14.60 5.86 -12.32
N ALA A 227 -13.47 5.32 -11.92
CA ALA A 227 -12.95 5.52 -10.58
C ALA A 227 -12.18 6.84 -10.48
N VAL A 228 -12.14 7.38 -9.26
CA VAL A 228 -11.26 8.49 -8.90
C VAL A 228 -10.04 7.95 -8.17
N SER A 229 -8.92 8.67 -8.20
CA SER A 229 -7.69 8.22 -7.53
C SER A 229 -7.87 8.08 -6.01
N HIS A 230 -6.93 7.41 -5.34
CA HIS A 230 -7.02 7.09 -3.92
C HIS A 230 -7.25 8.31 -3.04
N TYR A 231 -6.52 9.41 -3.31
CA TYR A 231 -6.72 10.68 -2.60
C TYR A 231 -8.18 11.13 -2.63
N TYR A 232 -8.77 11.15 -3.83
CA TYR A 232 -10.13 11.62 -4.02
C TYR A 232 -11.14 10.66 -3.43
N ARG A 233 -10.90 9.34 -3.47
CA ARG A 233 -11.73 8.34 -2.76
C ARG A 233 -11.75 8.57 -1.24
N PHE A 234 -10.60 8.85 -0.64
CA PHE A 234 -10.55 9.21 0.78
C PHE A 234 -11.20 10.58 1.05
N GLN A 235 -11.12 11.51 0.11
CA GLN A 235 -11.83 12.79 0.20
C GLN A 235 -13.35 12.60 0.12
N GLU A 236 -13.86 11.66 -0.68
CA GLU A 236 -15.30 11.34 -0.70
C GLU A 236 -15.81 10.91 0.68
N LEU A 237 -15.00 10.13 1.40
CA LEU A 237 -15.31 9.71 2.77
C LEU A 237 -15.24 10.86 3.76
N ALA A 238 -14.27 11.77 3.60
CA ALA A 238 -14.11 12.94 4.47
C ALA A 238 -15.24 13.98 4.27
N GLU A 239 -15.66 14.20 3.01
CA GLU A 239 -16.71 15.16 2.64
C GLU A 239 -18.11 14.53 2.68
N GLY A 240 -18.20 13.20 2.79
CA GLY A 240 -19.47 12.47 2.80
C GLY A 240 -20.23 12.54 1.48
N ARG A 241 -19.50 12.58 0.35
CA ARG A 241 -20.09 12.73 -0.99
C ARG A 241 -19.15 12.17 -2.07
N ARG A 242 -19.73 11.53 -3.08
CA ARG A 242 -19.02 11.00 -4.25
C ARG A 242 -18.70 12.08 -5.28
N TYR A 243 -17.60 11.92 -6.00
CA TYR A 243 -17.32 12.65 -7.21
C TYR A 243 -18.25 12.21 -8.34
N GLN A 244 -18.60 13.13 -9.24
CA GLN A 244 -19.38 12.84 -10.44
C GLN A 244 -18.79 13.57 -11.67
N PRO A 245 -19.12 13.14 -12.90
CA PRO A 245 -18.59 13.77 -14.11
C PRO A 245 -18.79 15.29 -14.14
N GLY A 246 -17.69 16.04 -14.24
CA GLY A 246 -17.68 17.51 -14.25
C GLY A 246 -17.14 18.13 -12.95
N ASP A 247 -16.99 17.35 -11.88
CA ASP A 247 -16.25 17.77 -10.70
C ASP A 247 -14.74 17.85 -10.99
N THR A 248 -14.04 18.75 -10.29
CA THR A 248 -12.59 18.94 -10.36
C THR A 248 -12.00 18.93 -8.95
N PRO A 249 -10.66 18.86 -8.80
CA PRO A 249 -10.01 18.95 -7.49
C PRO A 249 -10.40 20.24 -6.72
N GLU A 250 -10.64 21.34 -7.43
CA GLU A 250 -11.01 22.63 -6.84
C GLU A 250 -12.48 22.72 -6.45
N THR A 251 -13.39 22.10 -7.21
CA THR A 251 -14.82 22.13 -6.90
C THR A 251 -15.19 21.15 -5.79
N GLY A 252 -14.43 20.06 -5.68
CA GLY A 252 -14.76 18.94 -4.81
C GLY A 252 -15.94 18.11 -5.31
N PRO A 253 -16.35 17.09 -4.55
CA PRO A 253 -17.39 16.14 -4.96
C PRO A 253 -18.79 16.75 -4.87
N THR A 254 -19.62 16.58 -5.90
CA THR A 254 -21.02 17.05 -5.94
C THR A 254 -22.05 15.95 -6.18
N GLY A 255 -21.60 14.70 -6.30
CA GLY A 255 -22.41 13.52 -6.58
C GLY A 255 -23.22 12.98 -5.39
N GLU A 256 -23.43 11.65 -5.34
CA GLU A 256 -24.26 11.00 -4.32
C GLU A 256 -23.69 11.17 -2.91
N THR A 257 -24.56 11.29 -1.90
CA THR A 257 -24.14 11.31 -0.51
C THR A 257 -23.53 9.96 -0.10
N LEU A 258 -22.37 10.02 0.55
CA LEU A 258 -21.71 8.88 1.18
C LEU A 258 -21.87 9.01 2.70
N THR A 259 -22.63 8.11 3.31
CA THR A 259 -22.89 8.19 4.77
C THR A 259 -22.11 7.11 5.53
N VAL A 260 -21.49 7.53 6.63
CA VAL A 260 -20.91 6.63 7.63
C VAL A 260 -21.73 6.71 8.91
N ASP A 261 -22.16 5.56 9.42
CA ASP A 261 -22.72 5.37 10.76
C ASP A 261 -21.58 5.14 11.77
N PRO A 262 -21.28 6.11 12.67
CA PRO A 262 -20.25 5.97 13.68
C PRO A 262 -20.49 4.81 14.66
N ALA A 263 -21.75 4.39 14.85
CA ALA A 263 -22.08 3.24 15.70
C ALA A 263 -21.67 1.91 15.05
N GLY A 264 -21.42 1.91 13.73
CA GLY A 264 -20.86 0.79 12.98
C GLY A 264 -19.33 0.79 12.91
N VAL A 265 -18.63 1.53 13.78
CA VAL A 265 -17.17 1.52 13.87
C VAL A 265 -16.76 0.87 15.19
N ARG A 266 -15.92 -0.16 15.13
CA ARG A 266 -15.33 -0.80 16.32
C ARG A 266 -14.35 0.16 16.98
N PRO A 267 -14.44 0.41 18.30
CA PRO A 267 -13.56 1.34 19.02
C PRO A 267 -12.20 0.67 19.32
N MET A 268 -11.49 0.24 18.30
CA MET A 268 -10.17 -0.40 18.44
C MET A 268 -9.18 0.57 19.11
N ARG A 269 -8.42 0.09 20.09
CA ARG A 269 -7.31 0.85 20.66
C ARG A 269 -6.30 1.22 19.57
N PRO A 270 -5.90 2.50 19.42
CA PRO A 270 -4.83 2.91 18.51
C PRO A 270 -3.49 2.21 18.78
N ASN A 271 -2.78 1.82 17.73
CA ASN A 271 -1.43 1.25 17.79
C ASN A 271 -1.24 0.15 18.86
N PRO A 272 -2.08 -0.92 18.85
CA PRO A 272 -1.99 -1.96 19.86
C PRO A 272 -0.65 -2.69 19.76
N ARG A 273 -0.09 -3.07 20.91
CA ARG A 273 1.16 -3.84 21.01
C ARG A 273 0.96 -5.12 21.79
N LEU A 274 1.75 -6.15 21.48
CA LEU A 274 1.74 -7.39 22.26
C LEU A 274 2.06 -7.17 23.75
N GLU A 275 2.92 -6.19 24.05
CA GLU A 275 3.33 -5.85 25.42
C GLU A 275 2.21 -5.20 26.26
N ASP A 276 1.15 -4.70 25.63
CA ASP A 276 -0.01 -4.14 26.31
C ASP A 276 -0.84 -5.21 27.03
N HIS A 277 -0.66 -6.48 26.65
CA HIS A 277 -1.45 -7.61 27.13
C HIS A 277 -0.57 -8.68 27.79
N PRO A 278 -0.97 -9.23 28.96
CA PRO A 278 -0.21 -10.28 29.63
C PRO A 278 0.00 -11.52 28.75
N GLU A 279 1.17 -12.17 28.91
CA GLU A 279 1.46 -13.47 28.28
C GLU A 279 0.37 -14.50 28.59
N GLY A 280 -0.08 -15.21 27.56
CA GLY A 280 -1.16 -16.21 27.67
C GLY A 280 -2.57 -15.64 27.82
N SER A 281 -2.75 -14.31 27.81
CA SER A 281 -4.08 -13.71 27.71
C SER A 281 -4.72 -13.99 26.35
N ALA A 282 -6.06 -14.03 26.30
CA ALA A 282 -6.79 -14.32 25.06
C ALA A 282 -6.48 -13.32 23.94
N ILE A 283 -6.32 -12.03 24.29
CA ILE A 283 -5.95 -10.98 23.33
C ILE A 283 -4.55 -11.24 22.79
N ARG A 284 -3.55 -11.42 23.67
CA ARG A 284 -2.17 -11.65 23.24
C ARG A 284 -2.03 -12.90 22.37
N THR A 285 -2.66 -14.00 22.76
CA THR A 285 -2.66 -15.23 21.95
C THR A 285 -3.27 -15.02 20.56
N ALA A 286 -4.34 -14.23 20.46
CA ALA A 286 -4.95 -13.91 19.17
C ALA A 286 -4.08 -12.97 18.32
N GLN A 287 -3.39 -12.00 18.93
CA GLN A 287 -2.44 -11.12 18.25
C GLN A 287 -1.21 -11.90 17.74
N GLU A 288 -0.64 -12.79 18.56
CA GLU A 288 0.46 -13.67 18.17
C GLU A 288 0.06 -14.56 16.98
N ALA A 289 -1.14 -15.14 17.02
CA ALA A 289 -1.67 -15.94 15.91
C ALA A 289 -1.88 -15.11 14.63
N PHE A 290 -2.35 -13.87 14.75
CA PHE A 290 -2.49 -12.93 13.64
C PHE A 290 -1.13 -12.58 13.02
N ASN A 291 -0.13 -12.24 13.85
CA ASN A 291 1.22 -11.89 13.39
C ASN A 291 1.91 -13.04 12.66
N VAL A 292 1.74 -14.28 13.15
CA VAL A 292 2.19 -15.50 12.46
C VAL A 292 1.49 -15.65 11.11
N ALA A 293 0.17 -15.47 11.05
CA ALA A 293 -0.59 -15.58 9.80
C ALA A 293 -0.19 -14.50 8.79
N TYR A 294 0.11 -13.29 9.25
CA TYR A 294 0.54 -12.19 8.41
C TYR A 294 1.95 -12.43 7.87
N GLY A 295 2.88 -12.91 8.70
CA GLY A 295 4.20 -13.37 8.24
C GLY A 295 4.10 -14.48 7.19
N LYS A 296 3.17 -15.44 7.36
CA LYS A 296 2.88 -16.48 6.34
C LYS A 296 2.35 -15.86 5.04
N LEU A 297 1.51 -14.84 5.10
CA LEU A 297 1.09 -14.10 3.90
C LEU A 297 2.30 -13.50 3.17
N LEU A 298 3.18 -12.78 3.88
CA LEU A 298 4.38 -12.19 3.27
C LEU A 298 5.29 -13.23 2.63
N GLN A 299 5.45 -14.38 3.28
CA GLN A 299 6.22 -15.51 2.74
C GLN A 299 5.62 -16.05 1.43
N LEU A 300 4.28 -16.15 1.34
CA LEU A 300 3.58 -16.60 0.13
C LEU A 300 3.75 -15.57 -1.00
N LEU A 301 3.65 -14.28 -0.70
CA LEU A 301 3.88 -13.20 -1.65
C LEU A 301 5.32 -13.21 -2.17
N GLU A 302 6.31 -13.31 -1.28
CA GLU A 302 7.72 -13.37 -1.66
C GLU A 302 8.03 -14.59 -2.55
N GLN A 303 7.47 -15.76 -2.25
CA GLN A 303 7.58 -16.94 -3.12
C GLN A 303 6.93 -16.71 -4.48
N ALA A 304 5.77 -16.05 -4.50
CA ALA A 304 5.08 -15.77 -5.75
C ALA A 304 5.91 -14.86 -6.66
N PHE A 305 6.44 -13.78 -6.10
CA PHE A 305 7.27 -12.82 -6.80
C PHE A 305 8.63 -13.39 -7.20
N ASN A 306 9.13 -14.45 -6.56
CA ASN A 306 10.44 -15.04 -6.89
C ASN A 306 10.36 -16.37 -7.65
N GLY A 307 9.31 -16.57 -8.46
CA GLY A 307 9.24 -17.69 -9.42
C GLY A 307 8.24 -18.79 -9.07
N SER A 308 7.27 -18.51 -8.18
CA SER A 308 6.09 -19.36 -8.01
C SER A 308 4.77 -18.58 -8.11
N PRO A 309 4.45 -17.91 -9.24
CA PRO A 309 3.29 -17.01 -9.36
C PRO A 309 1.94 -17.58 -8.89
N ALA A 310 1.76 -18.91 -8.98
CA ALA A 310 0.58 -19.61 -8.46
C ALA A 310 0.33 -19.39 -6.95
N MET A 311 1.36 -19.04 -6.18
CA MET A 311 1.26 -18.76 -4.74
C MET A 311 0.46 -17.50 -4.43
N LEU A 312 0.28 -16.58 -5.39
CA LEU A 312 -0.66 -15.46 -5.22
C LEU A 312 -2.10 -15.93 -5.05
N GLY A 313 -2.54 -16.94 -5.79
CA GLY A 313 -3.88 -17.51 -5.61
C GLY A 313 -4.05 -18.14 -4.22
N VAL A 314 -2.99 -18.77 -3.68
CA VAL A 314 -2.99 -19.33 -2.33
C VAL A 314 -3.02 -18.20 -1.28
N SER A 315 -2.30 -17.10 -1.52
CA SER A 315 -2.23 -15.94 -0.63
C SER A 315 -3.61 -15.33 -0.34
N VAL A 316 -4.54 -15.37 -1.29
CA VAL A 316 -5.93 -14.89 -1.12
C VAL A 316 -6.65 -15.63 0.00
N GLY A 317 -6.47 -16.95 0.10
CA GLY A 317 -7.04 -17.73 1.20
C GLY A 317 -6.54 -17.25 2.56
N THR A 318 -5.25 -16.93 2.65
CA THR A 318 -4.62 -16.36 3.85
C THR A 318 -5.15 -14.96 4.15
N MET A 319 -5.39 -14.12 3.13
CA MET A 319 -5.99 -12.79 3.31
C MET A 319 -7.40 -12.87 3.93
N TYR A 320 -8.24 -13.81 3.49
CA TYR A 320 -9.56 -14.03 4.11
C TYR A 320 -9.45 -14.51 5.56
N ALA A 321 -8.49 -15.37 5.88
CA ALA A 321 -8.24 -15.81 7.25
C ALA A 321 -7.79 -14.64 8.13
N LEU A 322 -6.88 -13.79 7.62
CA LEU A 322 -6.42 -12.58 8.32
C LEU A 322 -7.55 -11.60 8.58
N LYS A 323 -8.45 -11.37 7.62
CA LYS A 323 -9.67 -10.59 7.82
C LYS A 323 -10.48 -11.11 9.01
N GLY A 324 -10.76 -12.42 9.04
CA GLY A 324 -11.52 -13.03 10.13
C GLY A 324 -10.83 -12.92 11.50
N GLN A 325 -9.50 -13.07 11.53
CA GLN A 325 -8.70 -12.90 12.74
C GLN A 325 -8.71 -11.46 13.25
N ALA A 326 -8.51 -10.47 12.35
CA ALA A 326 -8.54 -9.05 12.70
C ALA A 326 -9.91 -8.63 13.24
N GLN A 327 -10.99 -9.05 12.57
CA GLN A 327 -12.36 -8.78 13.03
C GLN A 327 -12.66 -9.44 14.38
N SER A 328 -12.13 -10.64 14.61
CA SER A 328 -12.26 -11.32 15.91
C SER A 328 -11.52 -10.57 17.02
N LEU A 329 -10.29 -10.09 16.75
CA LEU A 329 -9.55 -9.22 17.67
C LEU A 329 -10.32 -7.94 18.00
N MET A 330 -10.85 -7.27 16.98
CA MET A 330 -11.63 -6.03 17.13
C MET A 330 -13.02 -6.24 17.76
N ALA A 331 -13.41 -7.48 18.06
CA ALA A 331 -14.58 -7.79 18.88
C ALA A 331 -14.22 -8.08 20.35
N MET A 332 -12.94 -8.25 20.69
CA MET A 332 -12.49 -8.52 22.05
C MET A 332 -12.44 -7.22 22.87
N PRO A 333 -13.14 -7.13 24.02
CA PRO A 333 -13.06 -5.97 24.90
C PRO A 333 -11.64 -5.81 25.49
N ASP A 334 -11.12 -4.59 25.46
CA ASP A 334 -9.76 -4.25 25.90
C ASP A 334 -9.79 -3.06 26.88
N GLY A 335 -10.73 -3.07 27.83
CA GLY A 335 -10.85 -2.02 28.85
C GLY A 335 -11.24 -0.64 28.29
N GLU A 336 -11.62 0.29 29.17
CA GLU A 336 -11.93 1.70 28.85
C GLU A 336 -12.92 1.92 27.69
N GLY A 337 -13.77 0.92 27.40
CA GLY A 337 -14.70 0.97 26.26
C GLY A 337 -14.06 0.75 24.89
N THR A 338 -12.80 0.34 24.85
CA THR A 338 -12.05 -0.01 23.63
C THR A 338 -12.05 -1.51 23.33
N THR A 339 -11.66 -1.86 22.11
CA THR A 339 -11.42 -3.24 21.68
C THR A 339 -9.97 -3.47 21.28
N ALA A 340 -9.54 -4.72 21.32
CA ALA A 340 -8.21 -5.12 20.85
C ALA A 340 -8.08 -4.95 19.33
N GLY A 341 -6.87 -5.10 18.81
CA GLY A 341 -6.59 -5.00 17.38
C GLY A 341 -5.33 -5.76 16.96
N PRO A 342 -5.15 -5.96 15.64
CA PRO A 342 -3.94 -6.55 15.08
C PRO A 342 -2.72 -5.63 15.30
N THR A 343 -1.55 -6.21 15.57
CA THR A 343 -0.32 -5.45 15.83
C THR A 343 0.63 -5.43 14.62
N PHE A 344 0.53 -6.43 13.73
CA PHE A 344 1.41 -6.61 12.56
C PHE A 344 2.90 -6.70 12.93
N ASP A 345 3.21 -7.24 14.10
CA ASP A 345 4.61 -7.43 14.49
C ASP A 345 5.27 -8.53 13.64
N TYR A 346 6.51 -8.31 13.24
CA TYR A 346 7.28 -9.29 12.48
C TYR A 346 7.57 -10.54 13.33
N VAL A 347 7.25 -11.72 12.79
CA VAL A 347 7.64 -13.02 13.34
C VAL A 347 8.60 -13.66 12.36
N ALA A 348 9.84 -13.97 12.77
CA ALA A 348 10.83 -14.54 11.87
C ALA A 348 10.42 -15.92 11.34
N PRO A 349 10.80 -16.32 10.11
CA PRO A 349 10.43 -17.61 9.53
C PRO A 349 10.73 -18.82 10.43
N GLU A 350 11.85 -18.78 11.15
CA GLU A 350 12.27 -19.81 12.12
C GLU A 350 11.37 -19.93 13.36
N ASP A 351 10.62 -18.88 13.68
CA ASP A 351 9.73 -18.79 14.85
C ASP A 351 8.26 -19.08 14.48
N ARG A 352 7.96 -19.34 13.20
CA ARG A 352 6.61 -19.68 12.73
C ARG A 352 6.36 -21.19 12.86
N PRO A 353 5.19 -21.61 13.39
CA PRO A 353 4.83 -23.02 13.54
C PRO A 353 4.46 -23.71 12.23
#